data_AF-A0A1F7QK52-F1
#
_entry.id   AF-A0A1F7QK52-F1
#
_cell.length_a   1.000
_cell.length_b   1.000
_cell.length_c   1.000
_cell.angle_alpha   90.00
_cell.angle_beta   90.00
_cell.angle_gamma   90.00
#
_symmetry.space_group_name_H-M   'P 1'
#
loop_
_entity.id
_entity.type
_entity.pdbx_description
1 polymer ?
#
loop_
_entity_poly.entity_id
_entity_poly.type
_entity_poly.pdbx_seq_one_letter_code
_entity_poly.pdbx_strand_id
1 'polypeptide(L)'
;MGRTVVPITQAIHEEVASWAKFRRALRKEDQSALDDCFQAALMHAAEGAYATRTDPYEVVVMAILVEQQKAIRALQAEVARLSEEGSGI
;
A
#
# COMPACT_ATOMS: atom_id res chain seq x y z
N MET A 1 -18.19 -23.91 -20.49
CA MET A 1 -18.69 -22.94 -19.49
C MET A 1 -17.60 -21.92 -19.26
N GLY A 2 -17.78 -20.68 -19.74
CA GLY A 2 -16.74 -19.66 -19.72
C GLY A 2 -16.30 -19.32 -18.30
N ARG A 3 -14.99 -19.27 -18.06
CA ARG A 3 -14.43 -18.86 -16.76
C ARG A 3 -14.83 -17.40 -16.53
N THR A 4 -15.62 -17.13 -15.49
CA THR A 4 -15.89 -15.77 -15.04
C THR A 4 -14.55 -15.10 -14.76
N VAL A 5 -14.26 -13.98 -15.43
CA VAL A 5 -13.07 -13.17 -15.13
C VAL A 5 -13.32 -12.51 -13.79
N VAL A 6 -12.49 -12.82 -12.80
CA VAL A 6 -12.56 -12.18 -11.48
C VAL A 6 -12.21 -10.70 -11.65
N PRO A 7 -13.02 -9.76 -11.15
CA PRO A 7 -12.68 -8.34 -11.17
C PRO A 7 -11.35 -8.10 -10.45
N ILE A 8 -10.49 -7.24 -11.01
CA ILE A 8 -9.17 -6.98 -10.41
C ILE A 8 -9.27 -6.46 -8.96
N THR A 9 -10.34 -5.72 -8.63
CA THR A 9 -10.62 -5.29 -7.26
C THR A 9 -10.75 -6.49 -6.31
N GLN A 10 -11.54 -7.50 -6.70
CA GLN A 10 -11.68 -8.73 -5.93
C GLN A 10 -10.36 -9.52 -5.89
N ALA A 11 -9.64 -9.60 -7.01
CA ALA A 11 -8.34 -10.27 -7.06
C ALA A 11 -7.31 -9.63 -6.11
N ILE A 12 -7.34 -8.31 -5.91
CA ILE A 12 -6.49 -7.61 -4.94
C ILE A 12 -6.85 -8.00 -3.50
N HIS A 13 -8.14 -8.12 -3.16
CA HIS A 13 -8.55 -8.59 -1.84
C HIS A 13 -8.07 -10.03 -1.56
N GLU A 14 -8.18 -10.91 -2.54
CA GLU A 14 -7.71 -12.30 -2.45
C GLU A 14 -6.18 -12.35 -2.33
N GLU A 15 -5.47 -11.52 -3.09
CA GLU A 15 -4.01 -11.38 -3.02
C GLU A 15 -3.59 -10.97 -1.61
N VAL A 16 -4.13 -9.88 -1.06
CA VAL A 16 -3.85 -9.41 0.32
C VAL A 16 -4.14 -10.50 1.36
N ALA A 17 -5.27 -11.20 1.23
CA ALA A 17 -5.63 -12.28 2.15
C ALA A 17 -4.63 -13.45 2.11
N SER A 18 -4.01 -13.71 0.96
CA SER A 18 -3.03 -14.79 0.79
C SER A 18 -1.78 -14.60 1.67
N TRP A 19 -1.46 -13.35 2.05
CA TRP A 19 -0.32 -12.99 2.90
C TRP A 19 -0.54 -13.28 4.40
N ALA A 20 -1.68 -13.83 4.81
CA ALA A 20 -2.00 -14.10 6.21
C ALA A 20 -0.96 -15.00 6.94
N LYS A 21 -0.31 -15.94 6.23
CA LYS A 21 0.76 -16.77 6.82
C LYS A 21 2.03 -15.95 7.06
N PHE A 22 2.42 -15.11 6.10
CA PHE A 22 3.56 -14.21 6.21
C PHE A 22 3.35 -13.23 7.37
N ARG A 23 2.19 -12.58 7.42
CA ARG A 23 1.79 -11.68 8.51
C ARG A 23 1.93 -12.34 9.89
N ARG A 24 1.45 -13.59 10.05
CA ARG A 24 1.54 -14.31 11.33
C ARG A 24 2.96 -14.62 11.78
N ALA A 25 3.93 -14.67 10.86
CA ALA A 25 5.33 -14.90 11.18
C ALA A 25 6.07 -13.62 11.63
N LEU A 26 5.51 -12.44 11.35
CA LEU A 26 6.08 -11.15 11.73
C LEU A 26 5.90 -10.84 13.22
N ARG A 27 6.77 -9.96 13.75
CA ARG A 27 6.59 -9.36 15.08
C ARG A 27 5.32 -8.51 15.10
N LYS A 28 4.78 -8.22 16.29
CA LYS A 28 3.55 -7.43 16.44
C LYS A 28 3.68 -6.03 15.83
N GLU A 29 4.84 -5.40 15.95
CA GLU A 29 5.15 -4.09 15.34
C GLU A 29 5.10 -4.17 13.81
N ASP A 30 5.78 -5.15 13.23
CA ASP A 30 5.84 -5.37 11.79
C ASP A 30 4.48 -5.79 11.19
N GLN A 31 3.64 -6.49 11.97
CA GLN A 31 2.28 -6.83 11.56
C GLN A 31 1.43 -5.58 11.32
N SER A 32 1.53 -4.58 12.20
CA SER A 32 0.80 -3.32 12.03
C SER A 32 1.29 -2.57 10.78
N ALA A 33 2.61 -2.51 10.57
CA ALA A 33 3.17 -1.87 9.39
C ALA A 33 2.74 -2.55 8.08
N LEU A 34 2.64 -3.88 8.07
CA LEU A 34 2.12 -4.64 6.94
C LEU A 34 0.63 -4.38 6.71
N ASP A 35 -0.18 -4.30 7.77
CA ASP A 35 -1.61 -4.01 7.68
C ASP A 35 -1.84 -2.62 7.06
N ASP A 36 -1.06 -1.61 7.45
CA ASP A 36 -1.11 -0.27 6.85
C ASP A 36 -0.75 -0.29 5.35
N CYS A 37 0.25 -1.08 4.96
CA CYS A 37 0.61 -1.27 3.56
C CYS A 37 -0.54 -1.90 2.75
N PHE A 38 -1.17 -2.96 3.27
CA PHE A 38 -2.29 -3.58 2.57
C PHE A 38 -3.55 -2.71 2.56
N GLN A 39 -3.77 -1.89 3.58
CA GLN A 39 -4.83 -0.91 3.55
C GLN A 39 -4.62 0.12 2.44
N ALA A 40 -3.37 0.58 2.23
CA ALA A 40 -3.01 1.40 1.08
C ALA A 40 -3.33 0.69 -0.24
N ALA A 41 -2.97 -0.58 -0.38
CA ALA A 41 -3.29 -1.36 -1.58
C ALA A 41 -4.79 -1.43 -1.89
N LEU A 42 -5.63 -1.64 -0.87
CA LEU A 42 -7.08 -1.72 -1.03
C LEU A 42 -7.72 -0.38 -1.42
N MET A 43 -7.19 0.75 -0.93
CA MET A 43 -7.68 2.08 -1.32
C MET A 43 -7.46 2.38 -2.81
N HIS A 44 -6.41 1.80 -3.41
CA HIS A 44 -6.03 2.01 -4.81
C HIS A 44 -6.58 0.93 -5.78
N ALA A 45 -7.55 0.13 -5.33
CA ALA A 45 -8.10 -0.97 -6.13
C ALA A 45 -8.84 -0.46 -7.40
N ALA A 46 -9.45 0.73 -7.33
CA ALA A 46 -10.13 1.35 -8.47
C ALA A 46 -9.14 1.81 -9.55
N GLU A 47 -7.98 2.30 -9.16
CA GLU A 47 -6.88 2.71 -10.02
C GLU A 47 -6.29 1.51 -10.76
N GLY A 48 -6.19 0.35 -10.09
CA GLY A 48 -5.82 -0.92 -10.73
C GLY A 48 -6.82 -1.36 -11.80
N ALA A 49 -8.12 -1.22 -11.52
CA ALA A 49 -9.19 -1.47 -12.49
C ALA A 49 -9.14 -0.51 -13.67
N TYR A 50 -8.93 0.77 -13.40
CA TYR A 50 -8.78 1.79 -14.42
C TYR A 50 -7.56 1.54 -15.33
N ALA A 51 -6.44 1.14 -14.75
CA ALA A 51 -5.22 0.80 -15.49
C ALA A 51 -5.29 -0.55 -16.23
N THR A 52 -6.44 -1.25 -16.19
CA THR A 52 -6.65 -2.57 -16.82
C THR A 52 -5.59 -3.61 -16.44
N ARG A 53 -5.04 -3.51 -15.23
CA ARG A 53 -4.03 -4.47 -14.75
C ARG A 53 -4.69 -5.82 -14.50
N THR A 54 -3.98 -6.88 -14.86
CA THR A 54 -4.45 -8.26 -14.70
C THR A 54 -3.77 -8.99 -13.55
N ASP A 55 -2.61 -8.50 -13.13
CA ASP A 55 -1.88 -9.03 -11.98
C ASP A 55 -2.19 -8.18 -10.73
N PRO A 56 -2.91 -8.72 -9.73
CA PRO A 56 -3.22 -7.99 -8.51
C PRO A 56 -1.97 -7.61 -7.71
N TYR A 57 -0.91 -8.41 -7.76
CA TYR A 57 0.32 -8.15 -7.01
C TYR A 57 1.01 -6.87 -7.49
N GLU A 58 1.04 -6.62 -8.80
CA GLU A 58 1.59 -5.37 -9.36
C GLU A 58 0.83 -4.14 -8.85
N VAL A 59 -0.50 -4.22 -8.75
CA VAL A 59 -1.33 -3.13 -8.22
C VAL A 59 -1.04 -2.91 -6.73
N VAL A 60 -0.99 -3.99 -5.95
CA VAL A 60 -0.68 -3.94 -4.51
C VAL A 60 0.65 -3.24 -4.27
N VAL A 61 1.71 -3.67 -4.96
CA VAL A 61 3.06 -3.09 -4.77
C VAL A 61 3.09 -1.63 -5.17
N MET A 62 2.51 -1.27 -6.32
CA MET A 62 2.52 0.12 -6.79
C MET A 62 1.73 1.05 -5.86
N ALA A 63 0.57 0.61 -5.37
CA ALA A 63 -0.22 1.35 -4.40
C ALA A 63 0.55 1.62 -3.10
N ILE A 64 1.22 0.60 -2.57
CA ILE A 64 2.08 0.73 -1.39
C ILE A 64 3.19 1.75 -1.62
N LEU A 65 3.89 1.66 -2.77
CA LEU A 65 4.98 2.58 -3.10
C LEU A 65 4.49 4.04 -3.23
N VAL A 66 3.31 4.27 -3.80
CA VAL A 66 2.72 5.61 -3.91
C VAL A 66 2.43 6.19 -2.52
N GLU A 67 1.79 5.43 -1.63
CA GLU A 67 1.49 5.91 -0.28
C GLU A 67 2.76 6.12 0.56
N GLN A 68 3.75 5.23 0.43
CA GLN A 68 5.06 5.43 1.07
C GLN A 68 5.77 6.67 0.53
N GLN A 69 5.74 6.93 -0.78
CA GLN A 69 6.34 8.12 -1.37
C GLN A 69 5.67 9.41 -0.88
N LYS A 70 4.35 9.40 -0.66
CA LYS A 70 3.61 10.51 -0.05
C LYS A 70 4.05 10.73 1.41
N ALA A 71 4.14 9.65 2.20
CA ALA A 71 4.60 9.73 3.59
C ALA A 71 6.03 10.28 3.69
N ILE A 72 6.95 9.81 2.84
CA ILE A 72 8.32 10.32 2.77
C ILE A 72 8.34 11.82 2.48
N ARG A 73 7.57 12.30 1.49
CA ARG A 73 7.50 13.74 1.17
C ARG A 73 6.95 14.56 2.32
N ALA A 74 5.93 14.05 3.01
CA ALA A 74 5.35 14.73 4.18
C ALA A 74 6.37 14.83 5.33
N LEU A 75 7.09 13.75 5.62
CA LEU A 75 8.14 13.74 6.64
C LEU A 75 9.31 14.65 6.28
N GLN A 76 9.74 14.67 5.00
CA GLN A 76 10.79 15.58 4.54
C GLN A 76 10.39 17.04 4.68
N ALA A 77 9.14 17.39 4.35
CA ALA A 77 8.62 18.74 4.54
C ALA A 77 8.58 19.14 6.02
N GLU A 78 8.22 18.22 6.91
CA GLU A 78 8.21 18.46 8.35
C GLU A 78 9.60 18.67 8.92
N VAL A 79 10.56 17.83 8.53
CA VAL A 79 11.97 17.98 8.94
C VAL A 79 12.53 19.33 8.47
N ALA A 80 12.21 19.76 7.25
CA ALA A 80 12.64 21.07 6.74
C ALA A 80 12.07 22.22 7.59
N ARG A 81 10.76 22.17 7.88
CA ARG A 81 10.07 23.15 8.73
C ARG A 81 10.71 23.29 10.12
N LEU A 82 10.92 22.15 10.79
CA LEU A 82 11.51 22.12 12.14
C LEU A 82 12.97 22.60 12.14
N SER A 83 13.71 22.37 11.05
CA SER A 83 15.09 22.83 10.90
C SER A 83 15.17 24.35 10.72
N GLU A 84 14.21 24.95 10.00
CA GLU A 84 14.12 26.41 9.82
C GLU A 84 13.75 27.12 11.14
N GLU A 85 12.82 26.55 11.90
CA GLU A 85 12.39 27.07 13.21
C GLU A 85 13.51 26.98 14.27
N GLY A 86 14.30 25.89 14.26
CA GLY A 86 15.42 25.69 15.18
C GLY A 86 16.67 26.54 14.87
N SER A 87 16.80 27.06 13.65
CA SER A 87 17.91 27.94 13.26
C SER A 87 17.65 29.43 13.54
N GLY A 88 16.46 29.78 14.02
CA GLY A 88 16.04 31.15 14.34
C GLY A 88 16.23 31.58 15.82
N ILE A 89 16.96 30.80 16.62
CA ILE A 89 17.33 31.08 18.02
C ILE A 89 18.85 31.26 18.10
#